data_AF-A0A248JYW0-F1
#
_entry.id   AF-A0A248JYW0-F1
#
_cell.length_a   1.000
_cell.length_b   1.000
_cell.length_c   1.000
_cell.angle_alpha   90.00
_cell.angle_beta   90.00
_cell.angle_gamma   90.00
#
_symmetry.space_group_name_H-M   'P 1'
#
loop_
_entity.id
_entity.type
_entity.pdbx_description
1 polymer ?
#
loop_
_entity_poly.entity_id
_entity_poly.type
_entity_poly.pdbx_seq_one_letter_code
_entity_poly.pdbx_strand_id
1 'polypeptide(L)'
;MNVGTALYAMDDPRIADFVNQLDEINALAEDSPGFVWRLQSDSGNATDILVSDNPRFLVNMSVWASAEALFDYVYKSTHRTVMARRREWFERPVDMYQVLWWVPAGHRPTPQEGLERLAHLERHGATRHAFTFKQKYPHPAAPPAAPEDMAPEPHCVGWE
;
A
#
# COMPACT_ATOMS: atom_id res chain seq x y z
N MET A 1 2.22 -1.48 -2.90
CA MET A 1 2.45 -0.03 -2.70
C MET A 1 1.11 0.68 -2.69
N ASN A 2 1.00 1.70 -1.84
CA ASN A 2 -0.11 2.64 -1.81
C ASN A 2 0.43 4.07 -1.99
N VAL A 3 -0.34 4.92 -2.68
CA VAL A 3 -0.07 6.35 -2.83
C VAL A 3 -1.25 7.16 -2.29
N GLY A 4 -1.01 8.40 -1.88
CA GLY A 4 -2.08 9.32 -1.49
C GLY A 4 -1.58 10.74 -1.32
N THR A 5 -2.45 11.70 -1.62
CA THR A 5 -2.20 13.12 -1.33
C THR A 5 -2.83 13.45 0.01
N ALA A 6 -2.02 13.77 1.02
CA ALA A 6 -2.50 14.18 2.33
C ALA A 6 -3.21 15.54 2.27
N LEU A 7 -4.28 15.74 3.04
CA LEU A 7 -5.06 17.00 3.06
C LEU A 7 -4.28 18.18 3.66
N TYR A 8 -3.32 17.88 4.55
CA TYR A 8 -2.51 18.87 5.27
C TYR A 8 -1.02 18.48 5.21
N ALA A 9 -0.13 19.42 5.56
CA ALA A 9 1.28 19.11 5.75
C ALA A 9 1.47 18.14 6.94
N MET A 10 2.53 17.33 6.94
CA MET A 10 2.74 16.29 7.98
C MET A 10 2.95 16.86 9.40
N ASP A 11 3.34 18.14 9.52
CA ASP A 11 3.50 18.86 10.79
C ASP A 11 2.24 19.62 11.24
N ASP A 12 1.16 19.57 10.45
CA ASP A 12 -0.09 20.25 10.76
C ASP A 12 -0.87 19.50 11.88
N PRO A 13 -1.37 20.19 12.91
CA PRO A 13 -2.11 19.56 13.99
C PRO A 13 -3.37 18.81 13.53
N ARG A 14 -3.92 19.14 12.35
CA ARG A 14 -5.12 18.47 11.80
C ARG A 14 -4.84 17.07 11.25
N ILE A 15 -3.58 16.73 10.93
CA ILE A 15 -3.19 15.37 10.52
C ILE A 15 -2.49 14.59 11.65
N ALA A 16 -2.32 15.20 12.82
CA ALA A 16 -1.60 14.61 13.95
C ALA A 16 -2.15 13.23 14.37
N ASP A 17 -3.46 13.01 14.29
CA ASP A 17 -4.05 11.70 14.60
C ASP A 17 -3.53 10.58 13.68
N PHE A 18 -3.34 10.86 12.39
CA PHE A 18 -2.72 9.91 11.46
C PHE A 18 -1.23 9.72 11.77
N VAL A 19 -0.50 10.81 11.98
CA VAL A 19 0.94 10.78 12.26
C VAL A 19 1.25 9.99 13.53
N ASN A 20 0.45 10.19 14.59
CA ASN A 20 0.59 9.49 15.87
C ASN A 20 0.35 7.98 15.78
N GLN A 21 -0.32 7.49 14.74
CA GLN A 21 -0.57 6.06 14.51
C GLN A 21 0.53 5.38 13.68
N LEU A 22 1.44 6.14 13.04
CA LEU A 22 2.41 5.58 12.10
C LEU A 22 3.29 4.51 12.75
N ASP A 23 3.86 4.79 13.92
CA ASP A 23 4.78 3.87 14.58
C ASP A 23 4.09 2.58 15.04
N GLU A 24 2.87 2.68 15.58
CA GLU A 24 2.07 1.51 15.98
C GLU A 24 1.72 0.64 14.77
N ILE A 25 1.28 1.25 13.68
CA ILE A 25 0.91 0.55 12.44
C ILE A 25 2.13 -0.09 11.78
N ASN A 26 3.27 0.60 11.79
CA ASN A 26 4.53 0.07 11.28
C ASN A 26 5.01 -1.12 12.12
N ALA A 27 4.97 -1.03 13.44
CA ALA A 27 5.31 -2.13 14.35
C ALA A 27 4.36 -3.32 14.16
N LEU A 28 3.06 -3.07 14.02
CA LEU A 28 2.07 -4.09 13.72
C LEU A 28 2.40 -4.82 12.40
N ALA A 29 2.84 -4.10 11.37
CA ALA A 29 3.27 -4.73 10.13
C ALA A 29 4.49 -5.63 10.37
N GLU A 30 5.51 -5.13 11.10
CA GLU A 30 6.75 -5.85 11.39
C GLU A 30 6.54 -7.12 12.22
N ASP A 31 5.57 -7.11 13.14
CA ASP A 31 5.19 -8.25 13.98
C ASP A 31 4.23 -9.23 13.29
N SER A 32 3.67 -8.86 12.14
CA SER A 32 2.67 -9.68 11.45
C SER A 32 3.31 -10.88 10.74
N PRO A 33 2.67 -12.08 10.81
CA PRO A 33 3.15 -13.25 10.08
C PRO A 33 3.32 -12.99 8.59
N GLY A 34 4.49 -13.36 8.05
CA GLY A 34 4.80 -13.20 6.63
C GLY A 34 5.27 -11.81 6.22
N PHE A 35 5.45 -10.86 7.16
CA PHE A 35 6.15 -9.62 6.87
C PHE A 35 7.61 -9.89 6.48
N VAL A 36 8.12 -9.15 5.48
CA VAL A 36 9.51 -9.29 5.00
C VAL A 36 10.26 -7.97 5.07
N TRP A 37 9.64 -6.87 4.62
CA TRP A 37 10.29 -5.56 4.55
C TRP A 37 9.27 -4.44 4.37
N ARG A 38 9.60 -3.21 4.78
CA ARG A 38 8.88 -1.99 4.39
C ARG A 38 9.84 -0.87 4.02
N LEU A 39 9.35 0.05 3.19
CA LEU A 39 10.02 1.29 2.85
C LEU A 39 10.07 2.19 4.09
N GLN A 40 11.26 2.71 4.38
CA GLN A 40 11.53 3.58 5.52
C GLN A 40 12.56 4.62 5.09
N SER A 41 12.45 5.84 5.60
CA SER A 41 13.56 6.80 5.59
C SER A 41 14.46 6.59 6.82
N ASP A 42 15.45 7.47 7.01
CA ASP A 42 16.29 7.48 8.22
C ASP A 42 15.49 7.75 9.50
N SER A 43 14.28 8.34 9.40
CA SER A 43 13.36 8.54 10.52
C SER A 43 12.56 7.28 10.88
N GLY A 44 12.71 6.19 10.11
CA GLY A 44 11.90 4.98 10.23
C GLY A 44 10.52 5.08 9.56
N ASN A 45 10.15 6.24 9.02
CA ASN A 45 8.86 6.49 8.37
C ASN A 45 9.02 6.82 6.87
N ALA A 46 8.08 6.35 6.04
CA ALA A 46 8.10 6.61 4.59
C ALA A 46 7.54 7.99 4.20
N THR A 47 6.89 8.69 5.13
CA THR A 47 6.24 9.99 4.90
C THR A 47 7.21 11.09 4.50
N ASP A 48 8.49 10.94 4.87
CA ASP A 48 9.52 11.94 4.60
C ASP A 48 10.25 11.67 3.27
N ILE A 49 9.87 10.60 2.55
CA ILE A 49 10.43 10.24 1.25
C ILE A 49 9.67 10.99 0.16
N LEU A 50 10.31 12.01 -0.41
CA LEU A 50 9.75 12.77 -1.52
C LEU A 50 9.93 12.01 -2.84
N VAL A 51 8.82 11.63 -3.46
CA VAL A 51 8.78 10.99 -4.79
C VAL A 51 8.20 11.89 -5.87
N SER A 52 7.81 13.12 -5.51
CA SER A 52 7.29 14.14 -6.40
C SER A 52 7.56 15.53 -5.83
N ASP A 53 7.36 16.57 -6.64
CA ASP A 53 7.46 17.97 -6.19
C ASP A 53 6.36 18.39 -5.20
N ASN A 54 5.30 17.58 -5.05
CA ASN A 54 4.25 17.82 -4.05
C ASN A 54 4.63 17.14 -2.72
N PRO A 55 4.97 17.89 -1.65
CA PRO A 55 5.35 17.31 -0.37
C PRO A 55 4.20 16.61 0.37
N ARG A 56 2.95 16.81 -0.07
CA ARG A 56 1.79 16.08 0.48
C ARG A 56 1.55 14.74 -0.22
N PHE A 57 2.24 14.46 -1.32
CA PHE A 57 2.11 13.20 -2.04
C PHE A 57 3.00 12.15 -1.38
N LEU A 58 2.35 11.19 -0.70
CA LEU A 58 3.01 10.17 0.09
C LEU A 58 2.98 8.82 -0.63
N VAL A 59 4.04 8.04 -0.43
CA VAL A 59 4.12 6.63 -0.79
C VAL A 59 4.25 5.77 0.45
N ASN A 60 3.62 4.60 0.45
CA ASN A 60 3.93 3.53 1.38
C ASN A 60 4.12 2.22 0.61
N MET A 61 5.10 1.42 1.00
CA MET A 61 5.44 0.18 0.33
C MET A 61 5.99 -0.84 1.31
N SER A 62 5.53 -2.08 1.17
CA SER A 62 6.01 -3.22 1.93
C SER A 62 6.04 -4.49 1.08
N VAL A 63 6.87 -5.43 1.48
CA VAL A 63 7.05 -6.76 0.89
C VAL A 63 6.65 -7.79 1.92
N TRP A 64 5.92 -8.79 1.44
CA TRP A 64 5.33 -9.86 2.23
C TRP A 64 5.59 -11.20 1.55
N ALA A 65 5.60 -12.27 2.35
CA ALA A 65 5.80 -13.63 1.88
C ALA A 65 4.67 -14.11 0.96
N SER A 66 3.46 -13.54 1.12
CA SER A 66 2.32 -13.81 0.25
C SER A 66 1.33 -12.64 0.21
N ALA A 67 0.46 -12.66 -0.80
CA ALA A 67 -0.63 -11.68 -0.90
C ALA A 67 -1.64 -11.87 0.25
N GLU A 68 -1.84 -13.10 0.71
CA GLU A 68 -2.71 -13.46 1.83
C GLU A 68 -2.21 -12.87 3.15
N ALA A 69 -0.90 -12.96 3.43
CA ALA A 69 -0.31 -12.36 4.62
C ALA A 69 -0.49 -10.84 4.65
N LEU A 70 -0.22 -10.18 3.51
CA LEU A 70 -0.48 -8.75 3.35
C LEU A 70 -1.98 -8.43 3.53
N PHE A 71 -2.88 -9.22 2.94
CA PHE A 71 -4.32 -9.01 3.05
C PHE A 71 -4.80 -9.11 4.50
N ASP A 72 -4.33 -10.11 5.24
CA ASP A 72 -4.65 -10.29 6.65
C ASP A 72 -4.16 -9.12 7.50
N TYR A 73 -2.94 -8.64 7.26
CA TYR A 73 -2.46 -7.40 7.87
C TYR A 73 -3.36 -6.21 7.50
N VAL A 74 -3.68 -5.99 6.22
CA VAL A 74 -4.41 -4.78 5.79
C VAL A 74 -5.83 -4.75 6.33
N TYR A 75 -6.56 -5.88 6.29
CA TYR A 75 -8.01 -5.92 6.50
C TYR A 75 -8.45 -6.71 7.75
N LYS A 76 -7.62 -7.61 8.28
CA LYS A 76 -7.96 -8.43 9.47
C LYS A 76 -7.21 -8.01 10.74
N SER A 77 -6.50 -6.88 10.70
CA SER A 77 -5.83 -6.27 11.86
C SER A 77 -6.43 -4.90 12.20
N THR A 78 -5.86 -4.23 13.21
CA THR A 78 -6.20 -2.83 13.55
C THR A 78 -5.89 -1.83 12.43
N HIS A 79 -5.07 -2.20 11.43
CA HIS A 79 -4.84 -1.38 10.24
C HIS A 79 -6.14 -1.04 9.48
N ARG A 80 -7.18 -1.89 9.57
CA ARG A 80 -8.49 -1.60 8.96
C ARG A 80 -9.11 -0.29 9.46
N THR A 81 -8.80 0.13 10.69
CA THR A 81 -9.30 1.39 11.27
C THR A 81 -8.73 2.60 10.54
N VAL A 82 -7.44 2.56 10.20
CA VAL A 82 -6.79 3.59 9.38
C VAL A 82 -7.40 3.60 7.98
N MET A 83 -7.62 2.41 7.40
CA MET A 83 -8.27 2.29 6.10
C MET A 83 -9.68 2.89 6.09
N ALA A 84 -10.49 2.66 7.13
CA ALA A 84 -11.84 3.20 7.22
C ALA A 84 -11.86 4.73 7.34
N ARG A 85 -10.89 5.30 8.06
CA ARG A 85 -10.80 6.74 8.38
C ARG A 85 -9.95 7.54 7.39
N ARG A 86 -9.30 6.90 6.42
CA ARG A 86 -8.36 7.53 5.47
C ARG A 86 -8.86 8.84 4.81
N ARG A 87 -10.17 9.01 4.64
CA ARG A 87 -10.80 10.22 4.08
C ARG A 87 -10.63 11.46 4.97
N GLU A 88 -10.36 11.28 6.26
CA GLU A 88 -10.07 12.36 7.21
C GLU A 88 -8.70 12.99 6.96
N TRP A 89 -7.78 12.25 6.33
CA TRP A 89 -6.38 12.65 6.18
C TRP A 89 -5.89 12.75 4.73
N PHE A 90 -6.57 12.07 3.80
CA PHE A 90 -6.16 12.00 2.40
C PHE A 90 -7.27 12.47 1.47
N GLU A 91 -6.86 13.17 0.41
CA GLU A 91 -7.71 13.49 -0.73
C GLU A 91 -8.25 12.20 -1.36
N ARG A 92 -9.48 12.27 -1.88
CA ARG A 92 -10.03 11.18 -2.68
C ARG A 92 -9.13 11.01 -3.93
N PRO A 93 -8.56 9.82 -4.16
CA PRO A 93 -7.74 9.57 -5.34
C PRO A 93 -8.63 9.65 -6.58
N VAL A 94 -8.10 10.34 -7.59
CA VAL A 94 -8.72 10.45 -8.92
C VAL A 94 -8.56 9.14 -9.68
N ASP A 95 -7.41 8.49 -9.52
CA ASP A 95 -7.00 7.27 -10.22
C ASP A 95 -6.67 6.12 -9.25
N MET A 96 -5.85 5.16 -9.68
CA MET A 96 -5.46 4.01 -8.86
C MET A 96 -4.54 4.48 -7.73
N TYR A 97 -4.84 4.08 -6.50
CA TYR A 97 -4.03 4.44 -5.34
C TYR A 97 -3.28 3.25 -4.73
N GLN A 98 -3.53 2.03 -5.21
CA GLN A 98 -2.92 0.80 -4.69
C GLN A 98 -2.56 -0.13 -5.84
N VAL A 99 -1.35 -0.70 -5.74
CA VAL A 99 -0.85 -1.72 -6.64
C VAL A 99 -0.08 -2.81 -5.89
N LEU A 100 -0.29 -4.05 -6.31
CA LEU A 100 0.41 -5.24 -5.90
C LEU A 100 1.17 -5.82 -7.10
N TRP A 101 2.34 -6.38 -6.85
CA TRP A 101 3.11 -7.12 -7.84
C TRP A 101 4.01 -8.14 -7.12
N TRP A 102 4.44 -9.16 -7.87
CA TRP A 102 5.38 -10.15 -7.35
C TRP A 102 6.81 -9.61 -7.44
N VAL A 103 7.54 -9.73 -6.34
CA VAL A 103 8.92 -9.26 -6.19
C VAL A 103 9.85 -10.48 -6.12
N PRO A 104 10.95 -10.52 -6.89
CA PRO A 104 11.94 -11.60 -6.78
C PRO A 104 12.50 -11.72 -5.35
N ALA A 105 12.76 -12.95 -4.90
CA ALA A 105 13.36 -13.18 -3.58
C ALA A 105 14.70 -12.43 -3.45
N GLY A 106 14.88 -11.71 -2.34
CA GLY A 106 16.07 -10.89 -2.08
C GLY A 106 16.07 -9.51 -2.75
N HIS A 107 15.11 -9.21 -3.63
CA HIS A 107 14.97 -7.87 -4.21
C HIS A 107 14.21 -6.94 -3.26
N ARG A 108 14.72 -5.72 -3.10
CA ARG A 108 14.02 -4.63 -2.38
C ARG A 108 13.53 -3.63 -3.42
N PRO A 109 12.21 -3.53 -3.65
CA PRO A 109 11.69 -2.63 -4.67
C PRO A 109 11.93 -1.17 -4.29
N THR A 110 12.07 -0.32 -5.30
CA THR A 110 12.19 1.13 -5.12
C THR A 110 10.82 1.82 -5.23
N PRO A 111 10.64 3.02 -4.67
CA PRO A 111 9.40 3.78 -4.88
C PRO A 111 9.11 4.02 -6.37
N GLN A 112 10.15 4.29 -7.16
CA GLN A 112 10.05 4.47 -8.61
C GLN A 112 9.52 3.21 -9.31
N GLU A 113 10.03 2.02 -8.96
CA GLU A 113 9.50 0.76 -9.47
C GLU A 113 8.02 0.62 -9.15
N GLY A 114 7.61 0.92 -7.92
CA GLY A 114 6.21 0.91 -7.52
C GLY A 114 5.35 1.86 -8.36
N LEU A 115 5.79 3.11 -8.56
CA LEU A 115 5.07 4.11 -9.36
C LEU A 115 4.90 3.65 -10.81
N GLU A 116 5.90 3.00 -11.39
CA GLU A 116 5.81 2.39 -12.72
C GLU A 116 4.77 1.27 -12.78
N ARG A 117 4.67 0.44 -11.73
CA ARG A 117 3.63 -0.60 -11.61
C ARG A 117 2.24 0.01 -11.50
N LEU A 118 2.09 1.07 -10.71
CA LEU A 118 0.82 1.76 -10.55
C LEU A 118 0.36 2.36 -11.88
N ALA A 119 1.26 3.05 -12.59
CA ALA A 119 0.97 3.62 -13.89
C ALA A 119 0.67 2.55 -14.96
N HIS A 120 1.28 1.36 -14.86
CA HIS A 120 0.92 0.21 -15.70
C HIS A 120 -0.51 -0.26 -15.41
N LEU A 121 -0.86 -0.42 -14.13
CA LEU A 121 -2.20 -0.83 -13.70
C LEU A 121 -3.29 0.13 -14.21
N GLU A 122 -3.03 1.43 -14.17
CA GLU A 122 -3.96 2.46 -14.69
C GLU A 122 -4.17 2.33 -16.21
N ARG A 123 -3.10 2.16 -16.97
CA ARG A 123 -3.17 2.10 -18.45
C ARG A 123 -3.72 0.79 -18.99
N HIS A 124 -3.45 -0.32 -18.31
CA HIS A 124 -3.66 -1.66 -18.86
C HIS A 124 -4.67 -2.50 -18.05
N GLY A 125 -5.13 -2.00 -16.90
CA GLY A 125 -5.87 -2.81 -15.93
C GLY A 125 -4.97 -3.86 -15.26
N ALA A 126 -5.59 -4.75 -14.49
CA ALA A 126 -4.85 -5.75 -13.72
C ALA A 126 -4.23 -6.83 -14.62
N THR A 127 -2.91 -7.00 -14.52
CA THR A 127 -2.13 -8.02 -15.23
C THR A 127 -1.18 -8.74 -14.25
N ARG A 128 -0.50 -9.80 -14.71
CA ARG A 128 0.58 -10.44 -13.92
C ARG A 128 1.71 -9.47 -13.55
N HIS A 129 1.87 -8.38 -14.30
CA HIS A 129 2.88 -7.36 -14.06
C HIS A 129 2.49 -6.41 -12.93
N ALA A 130 1.21 -6.06 -12.80
CA ALA A 130 0.68 -5.18 -11.76
C ALA A 130 -0.82 -5.45 -11.55
N PHE A 131 -1.24 -5.66 -10.31
CA PHE A 131 -2.61 -6.07 -9.98
C PHE A 131 -3.09 -5.52 -8.63
N THR A 132 -4.30 -5.90 -8.21
CA THR A 132 -4.92 -5.51 -6.93
C THR A 132 -5.42 -6.74 -6.19
N PHE A 133 -5.86 -6.60 -4.93
CA PHE A 133 -6.51 -7.70 -4.20
C PHE A 133 -7.78 -8.24 -4.88
N LYS A 134 -8.47 -7.41 -5.67
CA LYS A 134 -9.67 -7.82 -6.42
C LYS A 134 -9.35 -8.75 -7.60
N GLN A 135 -8.12 -8.69 -8.10
CA GLN A 135 -7.64 -9.52 -9.21
C GLN A 135 -6.22 -10.01 -8.91
N LYS A 136 -6.07 -10.79 -7.84
CA LYS A 136 -4.77 -11.36 -7.42
C LYS A 136 -4.32 -12.41 -8.44
N TYR A 137 -3.18 -12.18 -9.09
CA TYR A 137 -2.57 -13.19 -9.94
C TYR A 137 -1.74 -14.19 -9.14
N PRO A 138 -1.67 -15.47 -9.52
CA PRO A 138 -0.81 -16.46 -8.88
C PRO A 138 0.67 -16.05 -8.87
N HIS A 139 1.41 -16.52 -7.87
CA HIS A 139 2.87 -16.35 -7.80
C HIS A 139 3.53 -16.86 -9.10
N PRO A 140 4.62 -16.23 -9.62
CA PRO A 140 5.19 -16.60 -10.91
C PRO A 140 5.70 -18.04 -11.00
N ALA A 141 6.07 -18.65 -9.87
CA ALA A 141 6.48 -20.06 -9.80
C ALA A 141 5.30 -21.05 -9.66
N ALA A 142 4.07 -20.56 -9.45
CA ALA A 142 2.88 -21.40 -9.41
C ALA A 142 2.40 -21.74 -10.83
N PRO A 143 1.67 -22.85 -11.02
CA PRO A 143 1.03 -23.15 -12.31
C PRO A 143 0.17 -21.98 -12.80
N PRO A 144 0.04 -21.78 -14.12
CA PRO A 144 -0.86 -20.77 -14.67
C PRO A 144 -2.30 -21.01 -14.19
N ALA A 145 -2.84 -20.03 -13.47
CA ALA A 145 -4.24 -19.95 -13.08
C ALA A 145 -4.80 -18.55 -13.38
N ALA A 146 -6.14 -18.48 -13.40
CA ALA A 146 -6.89 -17.23 -13.48
C ALA A 146 -6.66 -16.37 -12.22
N PRO A 147 -6.82 -15.03 -12.30
CA PRO A 147 -6.75 -14.20 -11.11
C PRO A 147 -7.93 -14.48 -10.16
N GLU A 148 -7.67 -14.35 -8.87
CA GLU A 148 -8.64 -14.58 -7.79
C GLU A 148 -9.05 -13.24 -7.17
N ASP A 149 -10.33 -13.11 -6.80
CA ASP A 149 -10.80 -11.99 -5.99
C ASP A 149 -10.66 -12.36 -4.50
N MET A 150 -9.85 -11.60 -3.76
CA MET A 150 -9.66 -11.81 -2.33
C MET A 150 -10.78 -11.19 -1.47
N ALA A 151 -11.78 -10.58 -2.10
CA ALA A 151 -12.95 -9.97 -1.47
C ALA A 151 -12.60 -8.95 -0.35
N PRO A 152 -11.78 -7.92 -0.63
CA PRO A 152 -11.53 -6.86 0.34
C PRO A 152 -12.85 -6.16 0.72
N GLU A 153 -13.01 -5.83 2.01
CA GLU A 153 -14.25 -5.22 2.49
C GLU A 153 -14.56 -3.90 1.74
N PRO A 154 -15.80 -3.69 1.24
CA PRO A 154 -16.10 -2.57 0.35
C PRO A 154 -15.70 -1.19 0.88
N HIS A 155 -15.81 -0.96 2.19
CA HIS A 155 -15.45 0.33 2.82
C HIS A 155 -13.94 0.55 2.96
N CYS A 156 -13.15 -0.53 2.91
CA CYS A 156 -11.69 -0.47 2.96
C CYS A 156 -11.05 -0.28 1.57
N VAL A 157 -11.75 -0.61 0.49
CA VAL A 157 -11.31 -0.42 -0.91
C VAL A 157 -11.99 0.76 -1.61
N GLY A 158 -13.28 0.98 -1.34
CA GLY A 158 -14.11 2.00 -1.95
C GLY A 158 -14.02 3.34 -1.21
N TRP A 159 -13.97 4.43 -1.98
CA TRP A 159 -13.97 5.81 -1.48
C TRP A 159 -15.38 6.44 -1.38
N GLU A 160 -16.42 5.64 -1.62
CA GLU A 160 -17.85 6.01 -1.52
C GLU A 160 -18.33 6.24 -0.09
#